data_AF-A0A671YX76-F1
#
_entry.id   AF-A0A671YX76-F1
#
_cell.length_a   1.000
_cell.length_b   1.000
_cell.length_c   1.000
_cell.angle_alpha   90.00
_cell.angle_beta   90.00
_cell.angle_gamma   90.00
#
_symmetry.space_group_name_H-M   'P 1'
#
loop_
_entity.id
_entity.type
_entity.pdbx_description
1 polymer ?
#
loop_
_entity_poly.entity_id
_entity_poly.type
_entity_poly.pdbx_seq_one_letter_code
_entity_poly.pdbx_strand_id
1 'polypeptide(L)'
;MEKALPVKELNVLLVGSNSSRKYVVGNIILGKQAFKSDVTACCEQGEGEVCGRRVTLVKAPGWLRGYDLCNTPELSKTEAVLSVTPGLHGFILVINAEIPFKDYYKKTTKKNLQHFFGDKVWDHTIVVFSHRSQIDQETIEDYIKREGAPLQSLLEACGNRYHVLCNDGTDSEKVKELFEKIDDMVAKNSCYETLSTLIENAELKRKEVDKKAEELRLQSQQQRKKLRDLMTEPTLNLRILMVGWVFSGKSASGNTIFKTDMFQTGEITKKALKQSGEVAGREVVIVDTPGWWKFFPAMFTPSPWKAEISNGVSLCSPSPNVILLGVPVDTSFTDDQRGSQRKT
;
A
#
# COMPACT_ATOMS: atom_id res chain seq x y z
N MET A 1 30.61 7.94 28.08
CA MET A 1 29.13 7.91 28.20
C MET A 1 28.76 6.53 28.70
N GLU A 2 27.97 6.46 29.76
CA GLU A 2 27.45 5.21 30.31
C GLU A 2 26.45 4.62 29.29
N LYS A 3 26.56 3.33 28.97
CA LYS A 3 25.72 2.66 27.97
C LYS A 3 24.32 2.46 28.56
N ALA A 4 23.26 2.81 27.83
CA ALA A 4 21.89 2.67 28.31
C ALA A 4 21.58 1.20 28.68
N LEU A 5 20.82 0.99 29.75
CA LEU A 5 20.41 -0.36 30.15
C LEU A 5 19.45 -0.93 29.09
N PRO A 6 19.65 -2.19 28.64
CA PRO A 6 18.79 -2.80 27.64
C PRO A 6 17.36 -2.95 28.15
N VAL A 7 16.36 -2.42 27.42
CA VAL A 7 14.95 -2.75 27.65
C VAL A 7 14.68 -4.26 27.45
N LYS A 8 13.91 -4.87 28.35
CA LYS A 8 13.68 -6.34 28.34
C LYS A 8 12.83 -6.81 27.15
N GLU A 9 11.89 -5.99 26.71
CA GLU A 9 11.05 -6.24 25.54
C GLU A 9 11.17 -5.05 24.59
N LEU A 10 11.15 -5.31 23.28
CA LEU A 10 11.27 -4.28 22.26
C LEU A 10 10.02 -4.27 21.39
N ASN A 11 9.32 -3.14 21.37
CA ASN A 11 8.10 -2.92 20.58
C ASN A 11 8.33 -1.73 19.65
N VAL A 12 8.33 -1.97 18.33
CA VAL A 12 8.75 -0.99 17.33
C VAL A 12 7.81 -1.02 16.13
N LEU A 13 7.54 0.16 15.56
CA LEU A 13 6.66 0.33 14.41
C LEU A 13 7.47 0.61 13.14
N LEU A 14 7.30 -0.22 12.10
CA LEU A 14 7.87 -0.02 10.77
C LEU A 14 6.96 0.87 9.93
N VAL A 15 7.49 2.02 9.49
CA VAL A 15 6.78 3.01 8.68
C VAL A 15 7.59 3.39 7.44
N GLY A 16 6.92 3.86 6.39
CA GLY A 16 7.56 4.12 5.09
C GLY A 16 6.60 3.96 3.92
N SER A 17 7.02 4.40 2.74
CA SER A 17 6.19 4.29 1.53
C SER A 17 5.93 2.84 1.09
N ASN A 18 5.01 2.62 0.15
CA ASN A 18 4.75 1.30 -0.45
C ASN A 18 5.91 0.73 -1.28
N SER A 19 6.99 1.49 -1.49
CA SER A 19 8.18 1.08 -2.24
C SER A 19 9.44 1.07 -1.37
N SER A 20 9.27 1.14 -0.04
CA SER A 20 10.39 1.29 0.91
C SER A 20 11.00 -0.03 1.37
N ARG A 21 10.42 -1.19 1.05
CA ARG A 21 10.93 -2.51 1.47
C ARG A 21 10.86 -2.74 2.98
N LYS A 22 9.81 -2.26 3.63
CA LYS A 22 9.51 -2.50 5.05
C LYS A 22 9.47 -4.00 5.37
N TYR A 23 8.88 -4.80 4.48
CA TYR A 23 8.79 -6.26 4.71
C TYR A 23 10.17 -6.91 4.78
N VAL A 24 11.12 -6.46 3.95
CA VAL A 24 12.50 -6.96 3.95
C VAL A 24 13.17 -6.60 5.27
N VAL A 25 13.10 -5.32 5.66
CA VAL A 25 13.69 -4.84 6.92
C VAL A 25 13.10 -5.57 8.13
N GLY A 26 11.77 -5.74 8.18
CA GLY A 26 11.12 -6.46 9.26
C GLY A 26 11.53 -7.93 9.34
N ASN A 27 11.68 -8.60 8.19
CA ASN A 27 12.10 -10.00 8.13
C ASN A 27 13.57 -10.18 8.54
N ILE A 28 14.43 -9.22 8.18
CA ILE A 28 15.82 -9.17 8.63
C ILE A 28 15.87 -9.04 10.15
N ILE A 29 15.16 -8.06 10.72
CA ILE A 29 15.15 -7.82 12.17
C ILE A 29 14.65 -9.06 12.93
N LEU A 30 13.58 -9.71 12.44
CA LEU A 30 13.02 -10.91 13.09
C LEU A 30 13.77 -12.21 12.78
N GLY A 31 14.71 -12.21 11.84
CA GLY A 31 15.41 -13.42 11.38
C GLY A 31 14.50 -14.48 10.74
N LYS A 32 13.29 -14.09 10.28
CA LYS A 32 12.30 -15.00 9.67
C LYS A 32 11.37 -14.28 8.70
N GLN A 33 10.66 -15.06 7.87
CA GLN A 33 9.67 -14.54 6.91
C GLN A 33 8.34 -14.20 7.60
N ALA A 34 8.30 -13.09 8.34
CA ALA A 34 7.10 -12.61 9.02
C ALA A 34 6.17 -11.78 8.12
N PHE A 35 6.72 -11.06 7.15
CA PHE A 35 6.01 -10.14 6.26
C PHE A 35 6.20 -10.54 4.80
N LYS A 36 5.13 -10.53 4.00
CA LYS A 36 5.13 -11.04 2.62
C LYS A 36 5.42 -9.99 1.54
N SER A 37 4.96 -8.75 1.74
CA SER A 37 5.01 -7.69 0.72
C SER A 37 5.04 -6.30 1.38
N ASP A 38 5.35 -5.24 0.63
CA ASP A 38 5.27 -3.87 1.15
C ASP A 38 3.84 -3.31 1.22
N VAL A 39 3.00 -3.73 0.28
CA VAL A 39 1.63 -3.24 0.14
C VAL A 39 0.74 -4.07 1.06
N THR A 40 0.14 -3.40 2.04
CA THR A 40 -0.87 -3.97 2.94
C THR A 40 -1.97 -2.95 3.18
N ALA A 41 -3.20 -3.43 3.33
CA ALA A 41 -4.35 -2.61 3.71
C ALA A 41 -4.51 -2.50 5.24
N CYS A 42 -3.84 -3.36 6.01
CA CYS A 42 -3.94 -3.45 7.47
C CYS A 42 -2.56 -3.54 8.12
N CYS A 43 -2.47 -3.25 9.41
CA CYS A 43 -1.24 -3.47 10.15
C CYS A 43 -0.94 -4.98 10.26
N GLU A 44 0.32 -5.35 10.04
CA GLU A 44 0.80 -6.72 10.21
C GLU A 44 1.73 -6.76 11.43
N GLN A 45 1.52 -7.71 12.34
CA GLN A 45 2.36 -7.88 13.53
C GLN A 45 3.22 -9.13 13.39
N GLY A 46 4.51 -8.99 13.69
CA GLY A 46 5.47 -10.09 13.79
C GLY A 46 6.17 -10.08 15.15
N GLU A 47 6.26 -11.24 15.79
CA GLU A 47 6.94 -11.41 17.08
C GLU A 47 8.04 -12.46 17.00
N GLY A 48 9.10 -12.30 17.78
CA GLY A 48 10.18 -13.29 17.88
C GLY A 48 11.16 -12.98 18.99
N GLU A 49 12.04 -13.93 19.29
CA GLU A 49 13.20 -13.70 20.14
C GLU A 49 14.41 -13.39 19.25
N VAL A 50 15.01 -12.22 19.45
CA VAL A 50 16.14 -11.72 18.64
C VAL A 50 17.17 -11.14 19.59
N CYS A 51 18.43 -11.55 19.45
CA CYS A 51 19.52 -11.15 20.34
C CYS A 51 19.19 -11.34 21.84
N GLY A 52 18.46 -12.41 22.18
CA GLY A 52 18.04 -12.74 23.55
C GLY A 52 16.94 -11.83 24.12
N ARG A 53 16.21 -11.11 23.27
CA ARG A 53 15.16 -10.16 23.67
C ARG A 53 13.88 -10.47 22.91
N ARG A 54 12.73 -10.33 23.57
CA ARG A 54 11.44 -10.45 22.89
C ARG A 54 11.18 -9.19 22.07
N VAL A 55 10.93 -9.36 20.78
CA VAL A 55 10.70 -8.28 19.83
C VAL A 55 9.30 -8.40 19.24
N THR A 56 8.52 -7.33 19.32
CA THR A 56 7.28 -7.11 18.59
C THR A 56 7.51 -6.03 17.54
N LEU A 57 7.35 -6.38 16.27
CA LEU A 57 7.36 -5.46 15.15
C LEU A 57 5.95 -5.33 14.58
N VAL A 58 5.46 -4.11 14.49
CA VAL A 58 4.23 -3.81 13.75
C VAL A 58 4.63 -3.16 12.43
N LYS A 59 4.13 -3.65 11.31
CA LYS A 59 4.31 -3.06 9.97
C LYS A 59 3.05 -2.28 9.60
N ALA A 60 3.16 -0.96 9.56
CA ALA A 60 2.05 -0.09 9.14
C ALA A 60 1.84 -0.16 7.60
N PRO A 61 0.61 0.10 7.12
CA PRO A 61 0.37 0.41 5.71
C PRO A 61 1.26 1.55 5.22
N GLY A 62 1.79 1.43 3.99
CA GLY A 62 2.62 2.48 3.41
C GLY A 62 1.82 3.54 2.66
N TRP A 63 2.38 4.75 2.61
CA TRP A 63 1.86 5.80 1.74
C TRP A 63 2.37 5.65 0.30
N LEU A 64 1.66 6.28 -0.64
CA LEU A 64 2.11 6.39 -2.02
C LEU A 64 3.30 7.35 -2.12
N ARG A 65 4.43 6.85 -2.60
CA ARG A 65 5.66 7.64 -2.71
C ARG A 65 5.50 8.75 -3.74
N GLY A 66 5.76 9.99 -3.34
CA GLY A 66 5.60 11.13 -4.24
C GLY A 66 4.14 11.39 -4.58
N TYR A 67 3.23 11.16 -3.64
CA TYR A 67 1.88 11.66 -3.73
C TYR A 67 1.56 12.39 -2.44
N ASP A 68 0.79 13.47 -2.52
CA ASP A 68 0.33 14.19 -1.34
C ASP A 68 -0.56 13.32 -0.46
N LEU A 69 -0.62 13.65 0.83
CA LEU A 69 -1.38 12.94 1.86
C LEU A 69 -2.85 12.68 1.51
N CYS A 70 -3.48 13.53 0.70
CA CYS A 70 -4.86 13.34 0.22
C CYS A 70 -5.03 12.09 -0.65
N ASN A 71 -3.95 11.56 -1.24
CA ASN A 71 -3.96 10.36 -2.07
C ASN A 71 -3.82 9.07 -1.25
N THR A 72 -3.36 9.16 0.00
CA THR A 72 -3.34 8.01 0.92
C THR A 72 -4.79 7.66 1.29
N PRO A 73 -5.25 6.40 1.14
CA PRO A 73 -6.59 6.00 1.54
C PRO A 73 -6.85 6.28 3.03
N GLU A 74 -8.04 6.80 3.36
CA GLU A 74 -8.41 7.11 4.76
C GLU A 74 -8.30 5.90 5.70
N LEU A 75 -8.60 4.71 5.18
CA LEU A 75 -8.39 3.45 5.91
C LEU A 75 -6.91 3.26 6.26
N SER A 76 -5.99 3.48 5.32
CA SER A 76 -4.55 3.38 5.58
C SER A 76 -4.08 4.42 6.61
N LYS A 77 -4.66 5.63 6.59
CA LYS A 77 -4.36 6.66 7.62
C LYS A 77 -4.83 6.21 9.00
N THR A 78 -6.05 5.68 9.08
CA THR A 78 -6.66 5.18 10.31
C THR A 78 -5.87 4.00 10.87
N GLU A 79 -5.53 3.03 10.02
CA GLU A 79 -4.69 1.88 10.39
C GLU A 79 -3.30 2.31 10.88
N ALA A 80 -2.67 3.30 10.23
CA ALA A 80 -1.38 3.82 10.69
C ALA A 80 -1.47 4.39 12.12
N VAL A 81 -2.54 5.10 12.49
CA VAL A 81 -2.73 5.60 13.85
C VAL A 81 -2.97 4.43 14.84
N LEU A 82 -3.82 3.47 14.47
CA LEU A 82 -4.13 2.29 15.30
C LEU A 82 -2.95 1.34 15.50
N SER A 83 -1.88 1.49 14.72
CA SER A 83 -0.65 0.71 14.87
C SER A 83 0.19 1.10 16.10
N VAL A 84 -0.09 2.26 16.70
CA VAL A 84 0.57 2.70 17.93
C VAL A 84 -0.04 1.94 19.11
N THR A 85 0.81 1.18 19.80
CA THR A 85 0.43 0.43 21.00
C THR A 85 1.09 1.04 22.24
N PRO A 86 0.50 0.87 23.44
CA PRO A 86 1.16 1.25 24.68
C PRO A 86 2.56 0.62 24.79
N GLY A 87 3.55 1.40 25.22
CA GLY A 87 4.94 0.94 25.30
C GLY A 87 5.65 0.86 23.94
N LEU A 88 5.24 1.66 22.95
CA LEU A 88 5.99 1.77 21.70
C LEU A 88 7.35 2.44 21.95
N HIS A 89 8.44 1.73 21.65
CA HIS A 89 9.80 2.22 21.88
C HIS A 89 10.26 3.19 20.79
N GLY A 90 9.73 3.05 19.57
CA GLY A 90 10.00 3.99 18.50
C GLY A 90 9.54 3.53 17.13
N PHE A 91 9.89 4.34 16.15
CA PHE A 91 9.58 4.16 14.75
C PHE A 91 10.86 3.85 13.98
N ILE A 92 10.78 2.85 13.11
CA ILE A 92 11.77 2.63 12.07
C ILE A 92 11.18 3.17 10.77
N LEU A 93 11.69 4.32 10.31
CA LEU A 93 11.37 4.87 9.00
C LEU A 93 12.24 4.20 7.95
N VAL A 94 11.64 3.35 7.12
CA VAL A 94 12.37 2.64 6.07
C VAL A 94 12.48 3.52 4.82
N ILE A 95 13.70 3.70 4.33
CA ILE A 95 14.01 4.37 3.07
C ILE A 95 14.73 3.39 2.16
N ASN A 96 14.22 3.21 0.94
CA ASN A 96 14.90 2.42 -0.07
C ASN A 96 16.01 3.24 -0.73
N ALA A 97 17.26 2.86 -0.48
CA ALA A 97 18.44 3.55 -1.00
C ALA A 97 18.69 3.28 -2.50
N GLU A 98 17.94 2.37 -3.13
CA GLU A 98 18.00 2.11 -4.58
C GLU A 98 17.25 3.17 -5.42
N ILE A 99 16.48 4.05 -4.78
CA ILE A 99 15.66 5.05 -5.46
C ILE A 99 16.00 6.47 -4.97
N PRO A 100 15.95 7.50 -5.84
CA PRO A 100 16.33 8.86 -5.46
C PRO A 100 15.45 9.47 -4.35
N PHE A 101 16.03 10.24 -3.43
CA PHE A 101 15.29 10.91 -2.36
C PHE A 101 15.35 12.43 -2.52
N LYS A 102 14.49 12.97 -3.39
CA LYS A 102 14.37 14.40 -3.68
C LYS A 102 13.37 15.12 -2.77
N ASP A 103 13.35 16.45 -2.84
CA ASP A 103 12.58 17.31 -1.94
C ASP A 103 11.08 16.98 -1.88
N TYR A 104 10.49 16.61 -3.01
CA TYR A 104 9.08 16.20 -3.02
C TYR A 104 8.81 14.91 -2.22
N TYR A 105 9.73 13.95 -2.21
CA TYR A 105 9.63 12.75 -1.37
C TYR A 105 9.84 13.07 0.11
N LYS A 106 10.75 14.00 0.44
CA LYS A 106 10.89 14.54 1.80
C LYS A 106 9.58 15.18 2.27
N LYS A 107 9.02 16.10 1.48
CA LYS A 107 7.79 16.83 1.83
C LYS A 107 6.63 15.88 2.11
N THR A 108 6.42 14.90 1.23
CA THR A 108 5.36 13.90 1.41
C THR A 108 5.62 12.99 2.61
N THR A 109 6.86 12.55 2.84
CA THR A 109 7.23 11.75 4.02
C THR A 109 6.98 12.49 5.32
N LYS A 110 7.43 13.76 5.43
CA LYS A 110 7.21 14.59 6.64
C LYS A 110 5.72 14.77 6.93
N LYS A 111 4.94 15.15 5.91
CA LYS A 111 3.48 15.31 6.04
C LYS A 111 2.78 14.05 6.53
N ASN A 112 3.14 12.87 5.99
CA ASN A 112 2.50 11.62 6.41
C ASN A 112 2.85 11.28 7.87
N LEU A 113 4.13 11.32 8.25
CA LEU A 113 4.55 11.00 9.62
C LEU A 113 3.93 11.94 10.65
N GLN A 114 3.96 13.25 10.41
CA GLN A 114 3.37 14.24 11.32
C GLN A 114 1.85 14.10 11.40
N HIS A 115 1.19 13.75 10.29
CA HIS A 115 -0.26 13.56 10.30
C HIS A 115 -0.69 12.34 11.11
N PHE A 116 0.06 11.24 11.05
CA PHE A 116 -0.28 10.01 11.77
C PHE A 116 0.15 10.04 13.24
N PHE A 117 1.33 10.61 13.51
CA PHE A 117 2.01 10.43 14.80
C PHE A 117 2.36 11.77 15.48
N GLY A 118 1.88 12.90 14.95
CA GLY A 118 2.18 14.22 15.49
C GLY A 118 3.66 14.59 15.41
N ASP A 119 4.04 15.72 16.00
CA ASP A 119 5.39 16.27 15.86
C ASP A 119 6.45 15.54 16.70
N LYS A 120 6.07 14.89 17.81
CA LYS A 120 6.99 14.12 18.67
C LYS A 120 7.53 12.84 18.01
N VAL A 121 6.98 12.45 16.85
CA VAL A 121 7.43 11.27 16.09
C VAL A 121 8.92 11.36 15.75
N TRP A 122 9.41 12.56 15.46
CA TRP A 122 10.79 12.79 15.05
C TRP A 122 11.79 12.41 16.14
N ASP A 123 11.45 12.68 17.40
CA ASP A 123 12.27 12.30 18.57
C ASP A 123 12.32 10.79 18.77
N HIS A 124 11.39 10.03 18.20
CA HIS A 124 11.29 8.58 18.38
C HIS A 124 11.57 7.80 17.09
N THR A 125 12.14 8.43 16.06
CA THR A 125 12.38 7.81 14.75
C THR A 125 13.86 7.54 14.51
N ILE A 126 14.17 6.32 14.05
CA ILE A 126 15.44 5.95 13.41
C ILE A 126 15.18 5.69 11.92
N VAL A 127 16.01 6.26 11.06
CA VAL A 127 15.94 6.00 9.61
C VAL A 127 16.71 4.72 9.28
N VAL A 128 16.05 3.72 8.73
CA VAL A 128 16.71 2.50 8.25
C VAL A 128 16.74 2.48 6.74
N PHE A 129 17.95 2.43 6.18
CA PHE A 129 18.14 2.27 4.76
C PHE A 129 18.06 0.79 4.37
N SER A 130 17.13 0.47 3.48
CA SER A 130 17.12 -0.82 2.78
C SER A 130 17.95 -0.69 1.51
N HIS A 131 18.93 -1.58 1.32
CA HIS A 131 19.83 -1.56 0.17
C HIS A 131 20.07 -2.98 -0.37
N ARG A 132 20.33 -3.13 -1.69
CA ARG A 132 20.73 -4.41 -2.29
C ARG A 132 22.20 -4.67 -1.97
N SER A 133 22.46 -5.82 -1.39
CA SER A 133 23.70 -6.04 -0.66
C SER A 133 24.96 -6.30 -1.51
N GLN A 134 24.92 -6.33 -2.85
CA GLN A 134 26.04 -6.93 -3.62
C GLN A 134 26.40 -6.31 -4.98
N ILE A 135 25.86 -5.17 -5.41
CA ILE A 135 26.14 -4.65 -6.78
C ILE A 135 26.73 -3.24 -6.81
N ASP A 136 26.57 -2.42 -5.77
CA ASP A 136 26.99 -1.03 -5.81
C ASP A 136 28.24 -0.79 -4.95
N GLN A 137 29.28 -0.23 -5.56
CA GLN A 137 30.50 0.27 -4.87
C GLN A 137 30.21 1.51 -3.99
N GLU A 138 28.95 1.95 -3.95
CA GLU A 138 28.50 3.15 -3.27
C GLU A 138 28.17 2.85 -1.80
N THR A 139 28.79 3.59 -0.88
CA THR A 139 28.46 3.52 0.54
C THR A 139 27.15 4.25 0.84
N ILE A 140 26.52 3.99 1.99
CA ILE A 140 25.32 4.77 2.36
C ILE A 140 25.65 6.25 2.55
N GLU A 141 26.87 6.56 2.97
CA GLU A 141 27.37 7.91 3.13
C GLU A 141 27.45 8.63 1.78
N ASP A 142 27.84 7.93 0.72
CA ASP A 142 27.84 8.47 -0.65
C ASP A 142 26.42 8.70 -1.17
N TYR A 143 25.50 7.78 -0.90
CA TYR A 143 24.07 7.98 -1.18
C TYR A 143 23.53 9.22 -0.48
N ILE A 144 23.81 9.40 0.81
CA ILE A 144 23.38 10.57 1.58
C ILE A 144 23.94 11.87 1.00
N LYS A 145 25.22 11.89 0.62
CA LYS A 145 25.87 13.05 -0.03
C LYS A 145 25.23 13.34 -1.39
N ARG A 146 24.96 12.32 -2.20
CA ARG A 146 24.36 12.45 -3.54
C ARG A 146 22.93 13.00 -3.48
N GLU A 147 22.13 12.51 -2.55
CA GLU A 147 20.75 12.99 -2.40
C GLU A 147 20.69 14.42 -1.83
N GLY A 148 21.69 14.80 -1.02
CA GLY A 148 21.93 16.17 -0.57
C GLY A 148 20.91 16.66 0.45
N ALA A 149 20.63 17.96 0.42
CA ALA A 149 19.81 18.66 1.42
C ALA A 149 18.45 17.99 1.74
N PRO A 150 17.70 17.42 0.79
CA PRO A 150 16.45 16.72 1.09
C PRO A 150 16.59 15.57 2.08
N LEU A 151 17.57 14.69 1.88
CA LEU A 151 17.78 13.54 2.75
C LEU A 151 18.48 13.95 4.05
N GLN A 152 19.50 14.82 3.97
CA GLN A 152 20.23 15.31 5.14
C GLN A 152 19.30 16.00 6.14
N SER A 153 18.41 16.89 5.69
CA SER A 153 17.44 17.56 6.57
C SER A 153 16.29 16.68 7.09
N LEU A 154 16.13 15.46 6.54
CA LEU A 154 15.27 14.43 7.13
C LEU A 154 16.01 13.70 8.25
N LEU A 155 17.28 13.36 8.01
CA LEU A 155 18.15 12.73 9.02
C LEU A 155 18.35 13.65 10.22
N GLU A 156 18.61 14.94 9.99
CA GLU A 156 18.73 15.96 11.05
C GLU A 156 17.46 16.04 11.91
N ALA A 157 16.27 16.00 11.28
CA ALA A 157 15.01 15.97 12.00
C ALA A 157 14.89 14.72 12.90
N CYS A 158 15.50 13.61 12.50
CA CYS A 158 15.59 12.39 13.29
C CYS A 158 16.82 12.34 14.21
N GLY A 159 17.47 13.48 14.49
CA GLY A 159 18.66 13.56 15.35
C GLY A 159 19.89 12.84 14.78
N ASN A 160 20.00 12.76 13.45
CA ASN A 160 21.02 12.01 12.71
C ASN A 160 21.08 10.51 13.04
N ARG A 161 19.96 9.95 13.53
CA ARG A 161 19.83 8.51 13.79
C ARG A 161 19.46 7.79 12.51
N TYR A 162 20.43 7.08 11.95
CA TYR A 162 20.17 6.13 10.87
C TYR A 162 20.97 4.84 11.04
N HIS A 163 20.54 3.80 10.32
CA HIS A 163 21.18 2.50 10.28
C HIS A 163 20.93 1.84 8.92
N VAL A 164 21.72 0.82 8.58
CA VAL A 164 21.64 0.14 7.27
C VAL A 164 21.38 -1.34 7.49
N LEU A 165 20.32 -1.86 6.88
CA LEU A 165 20.02 -3.28 6.85
C LEU A 165 19.98 -3.78 5.41
N CYS A 166 20.76 -4.83 5.15
CA CYS A 166 21.00 -5.39 3.83
C CYS A 166 20.99 -6.91 3.98
N ASN A 167 20.30 -7.63 3.09
CA ASN A 167 20.31 -9.09 3.08
C ASN A 167 21.64 -9.64 2.50
N ASP A 168 22.78 -9.35 3.15
CA ASP A 168 24.12 -9.90 2.86
C ASP A 168 24.51 -11.07 3.77
N GLY A 169 23.72 -11.39 4.79
CA GLY A 169 24.06 -12.42 5.77
C GLY A 169 24.91 -11.91 6.95
N THR A 170 25.16 -10.59 7.06
CA THR A 170 25.77 -9.96 8.26
C THR A 170 24.73 -9.39 9.23
N ASP A 171 23.47 -9.80 9.04
CA ASP A 171 22.31 -9.19 9.68
C ASP A 171 22.31 -9.25 11.21
N SER A 172 22.88 -10.31 11.81
CA SER A 172 22.82 -10.49 13.27
C SER A 172 23.57 -9.41 14.06
N GLU A 173 24.73 -8.95 13.58
CA GLU A 173 25.50 -7.90 14.26
C GLU A 173 24.87 -6.52 14.04
N LYS A 174 24.44 -6.25 12.79
CA LYS A 174 23.75 -4.99 12.44
C LYS A 174 22.45 -4.83 13.22
N VAL A 175 21.63 -5.88 13.34
CA VAL A 175 20.40 -5.85 14.14
C VAL A 175 20.69 -5.56 15.62
N LYS A 176 21.78 -6.12 16.17
CA LYS A 176 22.20 -5.80 17.54
C LYS A 176 22.56 -4.33 17.69
N GLU A 177 23.33 -3.75 16.77
CA GLU A 177 23.65 -2.31 16.78
C GLU A 177 22.40 -1.43 16.64
N LEU A 178 21.43 -1.84 15.82
CA LEU A 178 20.15 -1.15 15.71
C LEU A 178 19.41 -1.13 17.04
N PHE A 179 19.39 -2.24 17.78
CA PHE A 179 18.74 -2.30 19.10
C PHE A 179 19.43 -1.39 20.10
N GLU A 180 20.77 -1.31 20.10
CA GLU A 180 21.50 -0.37 20.95
C GLU A 180 21.14 1.10 20.63
N LYS A 181 20.99 1.46 19.34
CA LYS A 181 20.52 2.79 18.94
C LYS A 181 19.10 3.09 19.42
N ILE A 182 18.23 2.07 19.46
CA ILE A 182 16.86 2.22 19.98
C ILE A 182 16.89 2.39 21.50
N ASP A 183 17.69 1.60 22.22
CA ASP A 183 17.85 1.74 23.68
C ASP A 183 18.33 3.14 24.06
N ASP A 184 19.34 3.67 23.37
CA ASP A 184 19.85 5.03 23.59
C ASP A 184 18.80 6.11 23.30
N MET A 185 17.91 5.88 22.32
CA MET A 185 16.80 6.76 21.99
C MET A 185 15.74 6.75 23.09
N VAL A 186 15.32 5.56 23.54
CA VAL A 186 14.30 5.40 24.59
C VAL A 186 14.81 5.94 25.92
N ALA A 187 16.08 5.75 26.25
CA ALA A 187 16.67 6.29 27.47
C ALA A 187 16.61 7.82 27.53
N LYS A 188 16.67 8.50 26.38
CA LYS A 188 16.60 9.96 26.29
C LYS A 188 15.17 10.49 26.23
N ASN A 189 14.29 9.79 25.51
CA ASN A 189 12.97 10.32 25.13
C ASN A 189 11.80 9.61 25.82
N SER A 190 12.06 8.56 26.60
CA SER A 190 11.08 7.59 27.07
C SER A 190 10.41 6.83 25.92
N CYS A 191 9.42 5.99 26.23
CA CYS A 191 8.59 5.38 25.19
C CYS A 191 7.72 6.45 24.53
N TYR A 192 7.40 6.22 23.25
CA TYR A 192 6.53 7.09 22.50
C TYR A 192 5.09 7.01 23.04
N GLU A 193 4.54 8.15 23.37
CA GLU A 193 3.14 8.31 23.78
C GLU A 193 2.39 9.12 22.73
N THR A 194 1.26 8.57 22.28
CA THR A 194 0.31 9.30 21.44
C THR A 194 -0.87 9.78 22.27
N LEU A 195 -1.61 10.76 21.75
CA LEU A 195 -2.82 11.25 22.40
C LEU A 195 -3.90 10.17 22.34
N SER A 196 -4.46 9.79 23.49
CA SER A 196 -5.55 8.80 23.57
C SER A 196 -6.71 9.15 22.63
N THR A 197 -7.01 10.44 22.50
CA THR A 197 -8.05 10.96 21.60
C THR A 197 -7.80 10.65 20.13
N LEU A 198 -6.54 10.55 19.67
CA LEU A 198 -6.24 10.18 18.29
C LEU A 198 -6.54 8.70 18.03
N ILE A 199 -6.19 7.82 18.97
CA ILE A 199 -6.51 6.39 18.91
C ILE A 199 -8.03 6.20 18.97
N GLU A 200 -8.72 6.80 19.95
CA GLU A 200 -10.17 6.70 20.10
C GLU A 200 -10.91 7.16 18.83
N ASN A 201 -10.51 8.28 18.25
CA ASN A 201 -11.08 8.76 16.98
C ASN A 201 -10.82 7.80 15.82
N ALA A 202 -9.64 7.19 15.76
CA ALA A 202 -9.32 6.19 14.74
C ALA A 202 -10.14 4.90 14.93
N GLU A 203 -10.34 4.44 16.17
CA GLU A 203 -11.19 3.29 16.48
C GLU A 203 -12.65 3.54 16.13
N LEU A 204 -13.18 4.74 16.43
CA LEU A 204 -14.54 5.14 16.06
C LEU A 204 -14.72 5.13 14.54
N LYS A 205 -13.80 5.77 13.80
CA LYS A 205 -13.82 5.75 12.33
C LYS A 205 -13.77 4.34 11.76
N ARG A 206 -12.93 3.46 12.32
CA ARG A 206 -12.85 2.05 11.90
C ARG A 206 -14.17 1.33 12.13
N LYS A 207 -14.77 1.46 13.31
CA LYS A 207 -16.09 0.88 13.64
C LYS A 207 -17.19 1.37 12.71
N GLU A 208 -17.21 2.66 12.36
CA GLU A 208 -18.16 3.23 11.41
C GLU A 208 -18.01 2.64 10.00
N VAL A 209 -16.76 2.51 9.52
CA VAL A 209 -16.49 1.90 8.21
C VAL A 209 -16.88 0.43 8.19
N ASP A 210 -16.54 -0.33 9.24
CA ASP A 210 -16.88 -1.75 9.36
C ASP A 210 -18.40 -1.96 9.41
N LYS A 211 -19.12 -1.13 10.19
CA LYS A 211 -20.59 -1.16 10.26
C LYS A 211 -21.21 -0.89 8.89
N LYS A 212 -20.76 0.17 8.20
CA LYS A 212 -21.26 0.52 6.87
C LYS A 212 -20.95 -0.55 5.82
N ALA A 213 -19.76 -1.16 5.90
CA ALA A 213 -19.39 -2.26 5.02
C ALA A 213 -20.30 -3.48 5.22
N GLU A 214 -20.63 -3.82 6.46
CA GLU A 214 -21.53 -4.92 6.78
C GLU A 214 -22.98 -4.63 6.36
N GLU A 215 -23.46 -3.39 6.55
CA GLU A 215 -24.78 -2.95 6.05
C GLU A 215 -24.87 -3.08 4.51
N LEU A 216 -23.85 -2.60 3.79
CA LEU A 216 -23.79 -2.72 2.33
C LEU A 216 -23.69 -4.18 1.87
N ARG A 217 -22.95 -5.01 2.61
CA ARG A 217 -22.84 -6.45 2.35
C ARG A 217 -24.20 -7.12 2.51
N LEU A 218 -24.91 -6.85 3.61
CA LEU A 218 -26.24 -7.42 3.87
C LEU A 218 -27.26 -6.96 2.81
N GLN A 219 -27.25 -5.68 2.44
CA GLN A 219 -28.08 -5.16 1.36
C GLN A 219 -27.78 -5.86 0.02
N SER A 220 -26.49 -6.03 -0.33
CA SER A 220 -26.08 -6.74 -1.55
C SER A 220 -26.53 -8.19 -1.53
N GLN A 221 -26.43 -8.89 -0.38
CA GLN A 221 -26.90 -10.27 -0.23
C GLN A 221 -28.42 -10.38 -0.37
N GLN A 222 -29.18 -9.47 0.25
CA GLN A 222 -30.64 -9.42 0.12
C GLN A 222 -31.06 -9.14 -1.33
N GLN A 223 -30.41 -8.20 -2.00
CA GLN A 223 -30.67 -7.90 -3.41
C GLN A 223 -30.33 -9.11 -4.30
N ARG A 224 -29.20 -9.79 -4.07
CA ARG A 224 -28.84 -11.03 -4.77
C ARG A 224 -29.86 -12.14 -4.56
N LYS A 225 -30.38 -12.30 -3.33
CA LYS A 225 -31.41 -13.29 -3.03
C LYS A 225 -32.73 -12.97 -3.76
N LYS A 226 -33.21 -11.73 -3.65
CA LYS A 226 -34.42 -11.28 -4.37
C LYS A 226 -34.29 -11.47 -5.88
N LEU A 227 -33.14 -11.12 -6.46
CA LEU A 227 -32.86 -11.34 -7.88
C LEU A 227 -32.87 -12.83 -8.23
N ARG A 228 -32.26 -13.68 -7.39
CA ARG A 228 -32.28 -15.13 -7.60
C ARG A 228 -33.69 -15.71 -7.57
N ASP A 229 -34.52 -15.27 -6.62
CA ASP A 229 -35.90 -15.74 -6.47
C ASP A 229 -36.81 -15.26 -7.64
N LEU A 230 -36.47 -14.12 -8.28
CA LEU A 230 -37.14 -13.60 -9.47
C LEU A 230 -36.67 -14.24 -10.79
N MET A 231 -35.52 -14.91 -10.79
CA MET A 231 -34.98 -15.57 -11.99
C MET A 231 -35.51 -17.00 -12.09
N THR A 232 -36.58 -17.18 -12.86
CA THR A 232 -37.23 -18.49 -13.09
C THR A 232 -36.68 -19.24 -14.31
N GLU A 233 -35.99 -18.58 -15.24
CA GLU A 233 -35.34 -19.21 -16.40
C GLU A 233 -33.95 -18.63 -16.71
N PRO A 234 -32.99 -19.44 -17.19
CA PRO A 234 -31.72 -18.93 -17.69
C PRO A 234 -31.96 -18.14 -18.98
N THR A 235 -31.99 -16.81 -18.91
CA THR A 235 -32.26 -15.97 -20.08
C THR A 235 -30.98 -15.38 -20.70
N LEU A 236 -30.95 -15.47 -22.04
CA LEU A 236 -30.21 -14.73 -23.08
C LEU A 236 -28.68 -14.66 -23.01
N ASN A 237 -27.99 -14.77 -24.13
CA ASN A 237 -26.53 -14.60 -24.21
C ASN A 237 -26.11 -13.24 -23.61
N LEU A 238 -25.09 -13.22 -22.75
CA LEU A 238 -24.62 -12.02 -22.05
C LEU A 238 -23.40 -11.43 -22.74
N ARG A 239 -23.43 -10.14 -23.05
CA ARG A 239 -22.31 -9.39 -23.57
C ARG A 239 -21.88 -8.35 -22.54
N ILE A 240 -20.67 -8.49 -22.02
CA ILE A 240 -20.08 -7.64 -21.00
C ILE A 240 -18.96 -6.82 -21.63
N LEU A 241 -19.03 -5.49 -21.51
CA LEU A 241 -17.90 -4.62 -21.81
C LEU A 241 -17.22 -4.21 -20.51
N MET A 242 -15.92 -4.50 -20.37
CA MET A 242 -15.14 -4.14 -19.19
C MET A 242 -14.34 -2.88 -19.45
N VAL A 243 -14.57 -1.84 -18.64
CA VAL A 243 -13.90 -0.55 -18.73
C VAL A 243 -13.34 -0.15 -17.37
N GLY A 244 -12.42 0.80 -17.31
CA GLY A 244 -11.85 1.29 -16.04
C GLY A 244 -10.37 1.61 -16.15
N TRP A 245 -9.76 1.99 -15.02
CA TRP A 245 -8.37 2.41 -14.99
C TRP A 245 -7.37 1.34 -15.45
N VAL A 246 -6.18 1.78 -15.85
CA VAL A 246 -5.03 0.88 -15.94
C VAL A 246 -4.82 0.21 -14.58
N PHE A 247 -4.53 -1.10 -14.60
CA PHE A 247 -4.36 -1.95 -13.40
C PHE A 247 -5.60 -2.11 -12.51
N SER A 248 -6.82 -1.79 -12.97
CA SER A 248 -8.04 -2.03 -12.18
C SER A 248 -8.51 -3.50 -12.14
N GLY A 249 -7.71 -4.44 -12.63
CA GLY A 249 -8.00 -5.87 -12.56
C GLY A 249 -9.06 -6.36 -13.54
N LYS A 250 -9.32 -5.64 -14.64
CA LYS A 250 -10.33 -6.00 -15.64
C LYS A 250 -10.09 -7.39 -16.24
N SER A 251 -8.90 -7.64 -16.78
CA SER A 251 -8.52 -8.93 -17.38
C SER A 251 -8.62 -10.09 -16.37
N ALA A 252 -8.11 -9.89 -15.15
CA ALA A 252 -8.21 -10.87 -14.07
C ALA A 252 -9.66 -11.16 -13.65
N SER A 253 -10.51 -10.13 -13.64
CA SER A 253 -11.95 -10.27 -13.38
C SER A 253 -12.65 -11.03 -14.51
N GLY A 254 -12.28 -10.80 -15.77
CA GLY A 254 -12.74 -11.58 -16.93
C GLY A 254 -12.39 -13.06 -16.79
N ASN A 255 -11.14 -13.39 -16.42
CA ASN A 255 -10.72 -14.77 -16.16
C ASN A 255 -11.50 -15.40 -15.01
N THR A 256 -11.77 -14.63 -13.95
CA THR A 256 -12.58 -15.08 -12.80
C THR A 256 -14.01 -15.42 -13.22
N ILE A 257 -14.61 -14.62 -14.11
CA ILE A 257 -15.96 -14.88 -14.65
C ILE A 257 -15.96 -16.17 -15.49
N PHE A 258 -14.97 -16.33 -16.38
CA PHE A 258 -14.85 -17.54 -17.19
C PHE A 258 -14.35 -18.77 -16.41
N LYS A 259 -13.81 -18.57 -15.20
CA LYS A 259 -13.13 -19.60 -14.39
C LYS A 259 -11.94 -20.25 -15.12
N THR A 260 -11.29 -19.51 -16.03
CA THR A 260 -10.11 -19.94 -16.78
C THR A 260 -9.37 -18.72 -17.34
N ASP A 261 -8.10 -18.88 -17.71
CA ASP A 261 -7.22 -17.79 -18.15
C ASP A 261 -7.41 -17.43 -19.64
N MET A 262 -8.50 -16.72 -19.93
CA MET A 262 -8.84 -16.25 -21.31
C MET A 262 -8.13 -14.96 -21.71
N PHE A 263 -7.72 -14.15 -20.72
CA PHE A 263 -7.05 -12.87 -20.88
C PHE A 263 -5.68 -12.91 -20.21
N GLN A 264 -4.69 -12.30 -20.86
CA GLN A 264 -3.37 -12.13 -20.28
C GLN A 264 -3.45 -11.16 -19.08
N THR A 265 -2.90 -11.56 -17.95
CA THR A 265 -2.80 -10.73 -16.74
C THR A 265 -1.35 -10.32 -16.48
N GLY A 266 -1.14 -9.32 -15.63
CA GLY A 266 0.20 -8.82 -15.26
C GLY A 266 0.78 -7.75 -16.19
N GLU A 267 0.19 -7.55 -17.37
CA GLU A 267 0.57 -6.48 -18.30
C GLU A 267 -0.59 -5.51 -18.57
N ILE A 268 -0.26 -4.34 -19.14
CA ILE A 268 -1.28 -3.37 -19.57
C ILE A 268 -1.94 -3.88 -20.85
N THR A 269 -3.27 -4.02 -20.83
CA THR A 269 -4.07 -4.26 -22.04
C THR A 269 -3.90 -3.11 -23.03
N LYS A 270 -3.29 -3.37 -24.19
CA LYS A 270 -3.02 -2.37 -25.23
C LYS A 270 -4.07 -2.34 -26.35
N LYS A 271 -4.83 -3.42 -26.51
CA LYS A 271 -5.89 -3.58 -27.52
C LYS A 271 -7.15 -4.13 -26.87
N ALA A 272 -8.32 -3.79 -27.42
CA ALA A 272 -9.55 -4.43 -26.97
C ALA A 272 -9.58 -5.91 -27.38
N LEU A 273 -9.87 -6.80 -26.43
CA LEU A 273 -9.87 -8.24 -26.62
C LEU A 273 -11.26 -8.79 -26.32
N LYS A 274 -11.83 -9.51 -27.29
CA LYS A 274 -13.11 -10.21 -27.15
C LYS A 274 -12.84 -11.67 -26.87
N GLN A 275 -13.48 -12.21 -25.84
CA GLN A 275 -13.53 -13.64 -25.54
C GLN A 275 -14.97 -14.08 -25.33
N SER A 276 -15.24 -15.34 -25.60
CA SER A 276 -16.56 -15.94 -25.44
C SER A 276 -16.46 -17.35 -24.88
N GLY A 277 -17.43 -17.74 -24.07
CA GLY A 277 -17.50 -19.07 -23.49
C GLY A 277 -18.80 -19.29 -22.71
N GLU A 278 -19.08 -20.54 -22.37
CA GLU A 278 -20.23 -20.88 -21.54
C GLU A 278 -19.89 -20.75 -20.06
N VAL A 279 -20.70 -19.99 -19.32
CA VAL A 279 -20.56 -19.80 -17.87
C VAL A 279 -21.91 -20.05 -17.22
N ALA A 280 -21.97 -21.06 -16.35
CA ALA A 280 -23.19 -21.44 -15.62
C ALA A 280 -24.41 -21.68 -16.55
N GLY A 281 -24.20 -22.38 -17.67
CA GLY A 281 -25.27 -22.71 -18.63
C GLY A 281 -25.66 -21.56 -19.58
N ARG A 282 -24.85 -20.49 -19.66
CA ARG A 282 -25.13 -19.28 -20.43
C ARG A 282 -23.95 -18.92 -21.32
N GLU A 283 -24.20 -18.59 -22.59
CA GLU A 283 -23.16 -18.01 -23.44
C GLU A 283 -22.82 -16.59 -22.95
N VAL A 284 -21.55 -16.38 -22.60
CA VAL A 284 -21.02 -15.10 -22.13
C VAL A 284 -19.92 -14.63 -23.08
N VAL A 285 -20.03 -13.40 -23.54
CA VAL A 285 -19.01 -12.65 -24.27
C VAL A 285 -18.49 -11.56 -23.35
N ILE A 286 -17.17 -11.47 -23.19
CA ILE A 286 -16.50 -10.40 -22.46
C ILE A 286 -15.57 -9.68 -23.42
N VAL A 287 -15.65 -8.35 -23.44
CA VAL A 287 -14.67 -7.50 -24.10
C VAL A 287 -13.85 -6.76 -23.04
N ASP A 288 -12.57 -7.11 -22.93
CA ASP A 288 -11.60 -6.41 -22.09
C ASP A 288 -11.00 -5.24 -22.89
N THR A 289 -11.08 -4.01 -22.36
CA THR A 289 -10.54 -2.82 -23.03
C THR A 289 -9.25 -2.33 -22.37
N PRO A 290 -8.43 -1.56 -23.09
CA PRO A 290 -7.39 -0.74 -22.45
C PRO A 290 -7.97 0.15 -21.36
N GLY A 291 -7.13 0.48 -20.36
CA GLY A 291 -7.50 1.39 -19.29
C GLY A 291 -7.01 2.81 -19.52
N TRP A 292 -7.70 3.78 -18.94
CA TRP A 292 -7.19 5.16 -18.84
C TRP A 292 -6.41 5.35 -17.54
N TRP A 293 -5.58 6.38 -17.53
CA TRP A 293 -4.77 6.69 -16.36
C TRP A 293 -5.60 7.36 -15.28
N LYS A 294 -5.56 6.79 -14.08
CA LYS A 294 -6.30 7.29 -12.91
C LYS A 294 -6.08 8.79 -12.63
N PHE A 295 -4.82 9.23 -12.69
CA PHE A 295 -4.41 10.57 -12.23
C PHE A 295 -4.41 11.63 -13.33
N PHE A 296 -4.76 11.25 -14.56
CA PHE A 296 -4.76 12.17 -15.67
C PHE A 296 -6.18 12.30 -16.24
N PRO A 297 -6.65 13.53 -16.50
CA PRO A 297 -7.90 13.73 -17.22
C PRO A 297 -7.95 12.93 -18.53
N ALA A 298 -9.14 12.52 -18.95
CA ALA A 298 -9.32 11.70 -20.16
C ALA A 298 -8.64 12.27 -21.41
N MET A 299 -8.49 13.61 -21.50
CA MET A 299 -7.76 14.27 -22.60
C MET A 299 -6.32 13.76 -22.76
N PHE A 300 -5.63 13.41 -21.67
CA PHE A 300 -4.25 12.90 -21.68
C PHE A 300 -4.15 11.39 -21.96
N THR A 301 -5.28 10.68 -22.06
CA THR A 301 -5.23 9.29 -22.54
C THR A 301 -4.80 9.30 -24.00
N PRO A 302 -3.73 8.56 -24.37
CA PRO A 302 -3.22 8.55 -25.74
C PRO A 302 -4.31 8.18 -26.75
N SER A 303 -4.33 8.84 -27.91
CA SER A 303 -5.32 8.60 -28.97
C SER A 303 -5.44 7.11 -29.37
N PRO A 304 -4.36 6.32 -29.46
CA PRO A 304 -4.47 4.88 -29.73
C PRO A 304 -5.30 4.12 -28.68
N TRP A 305 -5.20 4.50 -27.40
CA TRP A 305 -5.96 3.84 -26.34
C TRP A 305 -7.43 4.23 -26.37
N LYS A 306 -7.73 5.50 -26.67
CA LYS A 306 -9.13 5.94 -26.90
C LYS A 306 -9.76 5.19 -28.07
N ALA A 307 -9.03 5.02 -29.16
CA ALA A 307 -9.48 4.27 -30.33
C ALA A 307 -9.77 2.81 -29.98
N GLU A 308 -8.91 2.17 -29.18
CA GLU A 308 -9.13 0.79 -28.73
C GLU A 308 -10.29 0.66 -27.73
N ILE A 309 -10.50 1.61 -26.82
CA ILE A 309 -11.69 1.63 -25.95
C ILE A 309 -12.97 1.72 -26.80
N SER A 310 -12.97 2.59 -27.81
CA SER A 310 -14.08 2.71 -28.76
C SER A 310 -14.27 1.43 -29.58
N ASN A 311 -13.18 0.81 -30.06
CA ASN A 311 -13.19 -0.48 -30.73
C ASN A 311 -13.79 -1.59 -29.84
N GLY A 312 -13.55 -1.55 -28.53
CA GLY A 312 -14.15 -2.46 -27.57
C GLY A 312 -15.69 -2.42 -27.57
N VAL A 313 -16.28 -1.23 -27.74
CA VAL A 313 -17.74 -1.08 -27.91
C VAL A 313 -18.21 -1.81 -29.17
N SER A 314 -17.51 -1.62 -30.28
CA SER A 314 -17.80 -2.27 -31.57
C SER A 314 -17.67 -3.80 -31.51
N LEU A 315 -16.66 -4.32 -30.80
CA LEU A 315 -16.48 -5.76 -30.58
C LEU A 315 -17.63 -6.38 -29.77
N CYS A 316 -18.35 -5.58 -29.00
CA CYS A 316 -19.49 -5.97 -28.17
C CYS A 316 -20.85 -5.86 -28.91
N SER A 317 -20.85 -5.92 -30.25
CA SER A 317 -22.05 -5.82 -31.10
C SER A 317 -23.13 -6.88 -30.80
N PRO A 318 -24.44 -6.56 -30.98
CA PRO A 318 -24.97 -5.26 -31.41
C PRO A 318 -24.91 -4.16 -30.33
N SER A 319 -24.89 -4.52 -29.05
CA SER A 319 -24.53 -3.64 -27.92
C SER A 319 -24.24 -4.48 -26.66
N PRO A 320 -23.39 -4.01 -25.72
CA PRO A 320 -23.22 -4.69 -24.44
C PRO A 320 -24.54 -4.73 -23.68
N ASN A 321 -24.83 -5.87 -23.05
CA ASN A 321 -25.92 -5.96 -22.08
C ASN A 321 -25.56 -5.25 -20.78
N VAL A 322 -24.29 -5.31 -20.39
CA VAL A 322 -23.76 -4.75 -19.14
C VAL A 322 -22.39 -4.14 -19.40
N ILE A 323 -22.12 -3.00 -18.77
CA ILE A 323 -20.79 -2.41 -18.69
C ILE A 323 -20.29 -2.60 -17.26
N LEU A 324 -19.16 -3.27 -17.09
CA LEU A 324 -18.50 -3.44 -15.79
C LEU A 324 -17.35 -2.45 -15.68
N LEU A 325 -17.46 -1.55 -14.70
CA LEU A 325 -16.42 -0.59 -14.38
C LEU A 325 -15.47 -1.15 -13.31
N GLY A 326 -14.22 -1.42 -13.71
CA GLY A 326 -13.15 -1.81 -12.79
C GLY A 326 -12.59 -0.62 -12.03
N VAL A 327 -12.71 -0.66 -10.70
CA VAL A 327 -12.14 0.33 -9.77
C VAL A 327 -11.20 -0.39 -8.79
N PRO A 328 -9.89 -0.03 -8.74
CA PRO A 328 -8.96 -0.62 -7.79
C PRO A 328 -9.34 -0.26 -6.35
N VAL A 329 -9.37 -1.28 -5.48
CA VAL A 329 -9.76 -1.15 -4.06
C VAL A 329 -8.68 -0.52 -3.19
N ASP A 330 -7.42 -0.55 -3.63
CA ASP A 330 -6.24 -0.06 -2.91
C ASP A 330 -6.01 1.44 -3.09
N THR A 331 -6.98 2.16 -3.64
CA THR A 331 -6.83 3.57 -3.95
C THR A 331 -8.06 4.40 -3.57
N SER A 332 -7.86 5.64 -3.10
CA SER A 332 -8.98 6.55 -2.84
C SER A 332 -9.75 6.83 -4.13
N PHE A 333 -11.09 6.94 -4.06
CA PHE A 333 -11.96 7.31 -5.19
C PHE A 333 -12.62 8.67 -4.89
N THR A 334 -11.93 9.77 -5.22
CA THR A 334 -12.35 11.15 -4.88
C THR A 334 -13.21 11.79 -5.98
N ASP A 335 -13.84 12.94 -5.70
CA ASP A 335 -14.66 13.66 -6.69
C ASP A 335 -13.89 14.07 -7.95
N ASP A 336 -12.63 14.50 -7.80
CA ASP A 336 -11.75 14.78 -8.95
C ASP A 336 -11.58 13.56 -9.86
N GLN A 337 -11.56 12.37 -9.27
CA GLN A 337 -11.42 11.10 -9.98
C GLN A 337 -12.74 10.62 -10.59
N ARG A 338 -13.90 10.99 -10.02
CA ARG A 338 -15.22 10.82 -10.67
C ARG A 338 -15.27 11.58 -11.99
N GLY A 339 -14.63 12.74 -12.07
CA GLY A 339 -14.51 13.53 -13.31
C GLY A 339 -13.81 12.76 -14.45
N SER A 340 -12.79 11.96 -14.13
CA SER A 340 -12.10 11.10 -15.11
C SER A 340 -12.97 9.96 -15.65
N GLN A 341 -13.99 9.56 -14.88
CA GLN A 341 -14.90 8.46 -15.19
C GLN A 341 -16.12 8.91 -16.00
N ARG A 342 -16.56 10.18 -15.82
CA ARG A 342 -17.75 10.76 -16.46
C ARG A 342 -17.55 11.29 -17.89
N LYS A 343 -16.31 11.34 -18.39
CA LYS A 343 -15.94 11.97 -19.69
C LYS A 343 -15.36 10.99 -20.72
N THR A 344 -15.49 9.70 -20.47
CA THR A 344 -15.16 8.61 -21.42
C THR A 344 -16.45 8.03 -21.92
#